data_AF-A0A2M8PKA8-F1
#
_entry.id   AF-A0A2M8PKA8-F1
#
_cell.length_a   1.000
_cell.length_b   1.000
_cell.length_c   1.000
_cell.angle_alpha   90.00
_cell.angle_beta   90.00
_cell.angle_gamma   90.00
#
_symmetry.space_group_name_H-M   'P 1'
#
loop_
_entity.id
_entity.type
_entity.pdbx_description
1 polymer ?
#
loop_
_entity_poly.entity_id
_entity_poly.type
_entity_poly.pdbx_seq_one_letter_code
_entity_poly.pdbx_strand_id
1 'polypeptide(L)'
;TELRAVAIYHSDFNVVSPTAIADYLMFGGVARFDKSQTIYDPIRRLKPAHFLQKTPTTEVCTKYWSLPTDVPTLYYKNEESYIEHYRAILDKCMKGVMRGPEIVIALSGGMDSSAVAAIMVNHVKVGHVPAQLQMMTVI
;
A
#
# COMPACT_ATOMS: atom_id res chain seq x y z
N THR A 1 13.01 -13.14 4.32
CA THR A 1 12.62 -11.71 4.31
C THR A 1 12.70 -11.18 5.72
N GLU A 2 13.45 -10.09 5.90
CA GLU A 2 13.81 -9.28 7.09
C GLU A 2 13.42 -9.79 8.50
N LEU A 3 12.14 -10.05 8.79
CA LEU A 3 11.69 -10.60 10.08
C LEU A 3 12.35 -11.95 10.44
N ARG A 4 12.55 -12.82 9.45
CA ARG A 4 13.24 -14.10 9.66
C ARG A 4 14.71 -13.89 10.03
N ALA A 5 15.35 -12.83 9.54
CA ALA A 5 16.73 -12.53 9.91
C ALA A 5 16.81 -12.09 11.39
N VAL A 6 15.90 -11.23 11.84
CA VAL A 6 15.82 -10.79 13.26
C VAL A 6 15.63 -11.98 14.21
N ALA A 7 14.73 -12.91 13.87
CA ALA A 7 14.46 -14.10 14.67
C ALA A 7 15.64 -15.10 14.71
N ILE A 8 16.51 -15.11 13.69
CA ILE A 8 17.71 -15.96 13.66
C ILE A 8 18.79 -15.40 14.60
N TYR A 9 18.98 -14.08 14.65
CA TYR A 9 20.01 -13.46 15.50
C TYR A 9 19.59 -13.29 16.96
N HIS A 10 18.29 -13.32 17.24
CA HIS A 10 17.74 -13.29 18.59
C HIS A 10 16.77 -14.45 18.75
N SER A 11 17.27 -15.59 19.24
CA SER A 11 16.49 -16.83 19.39
C SER A 11 15.22 -16.65 20.22
N ASP A 12 15.24 -15.74 21.19
CA ASP A 12 14.09 -15.38 22.02
C ASP A 12 12.96 -14.74 21.19
N PHE A 13 13.26 -14.27 19.98
CA PHE A 13 12.29 -13.70 19.04
C PHE A 13 11.71 -14.69 18.04
N ASN A 14 12.02 -15.98 18.16
CA ASN A 14 11.51 -17.02 17.26
C ASN A 14 10.26 -17.75 17.78
N VAL A 15 9.58 -17.20 18.79
CA VAL A 15 8.32 -17.78 19.29
C VAL A 15 7.19 -17.43 18.32
N VAL A 16 6.63 -18.43 17.66
CA VAL A 16 5.52 -18.24 16.71
C VAL A 16 4.21 -18.03 17.46
N SER A 17 3.45 -17.00 17.08
CA SER A 17 2.16 -16.70 17.71
C SER A 17 1.06 -17.66 17.24
N PRO A 18 0.34 -18.36 18.15
CA PRO A 18 -0.79 -19.22 17.77
C PRO A 18 -1.89 -18.45 17.02
N THR A 19 -2.11 -17.19 17.39
CA THR A 19 -3.06 -16.30 16.70
C THR A 19 -2.63 -16.01 15.27
N ALA A 20 -1.34 -15.81 15.03
CA ALA A 20 -0.82 -15.60 13.67
C ALA A 20 -0.95 -16.86 12.80
N ILE A 21 -0.79 -18.06 13.39
CA ILE A 21 -1.05 -19.32 12.70
C ILE A 21 -2.54 -19.43 12.35
N ALA A 22 -3.43 -19.15 13.30
CA ALA A 22 -4.88 -19.19 13.06
C ALA A 22 -5.29 -18.21 11.94
N ASP A 23 -4.81 -16.96 11.99
CA ASP A 23 -5.04 -15.96 10.95
C ASP A 23 -4.55 -16.45 9.57
N TYR A 24 -3.35 -17.03 9.52
CA TYR A 24 -2.77 -17.54 8.28
C TYR A 24 -3.60 -18.70 7.70
N LEU A 25 -3.99 -19.67 8.53
CA LEU A 25 -4.78 -20.82 8.10
C LEU A 25 -6.19 -20.42 7.65
N MET A 26 -6.78 -19.40 8.28
CA MET A 26 -8.14 -18.93 7.95
C MET A 26 -8.18 -17.95 6.78
N PHE A 27 -7.17 -17.10 6.61
CA PHE A 27 -7.23 -15.95 5.70
C PHE A 27 -6.04 -15.82 4.74
N GLY A 28 -5.10 -16.77 4.75
CA GLY A 28 -3.91 -16.76 3.87
C GLY A 28 -2.88 -15.70 4.23
N GLY A 29 -2.99 -15.06 5.39
CA GLY A 29 -2.08 -14.01 5.85
C GLY A 29 -2.14 -13.80 7.36
N VAL A 30 -1.13 -13.11 7.91
CA VAL A 30 -1.07 -12.79 9.35
C VAL A 30 -1.67 -11.42 9.64
N ALA A 31 -2.03 -11.17 10.91
CA ALA A 31 -2.46 -9.87 11.40
C ALA A 31 -3.74 -9.36 10.72
N ARG A 32 -4.75 -10.23 10.62
CA ARG A 32 -6.04 -9.87 10.03
C ARG A 32 -6.79 -8.89 10.92
N PHE A 33 -6.90 -9.20 12.20
CA PHE A 33 -7.65 -8.40 13.20
C PHE A 33 -6.78 -7.36 13.91
N ASP A 34 -5.53 -7.69 14.23
CA ASP A 34 -4.59 -6.77 14.86
C ASP A 34 -3.38 -6.52 13.97
N LYS A 35 -3.38 -5.36 13.30
CA LYS A 35 -2.30 -4.93 12.39
C LYS A 35 -0.95 -4.68 13.08
N SER A 36 -0.88 -4.75 14.42
CA SER A 36 0.39 -4.71 15.14
C SER A 36 1.07 -6.06 15.29
N GLN A 37 0.39 -7.16 15.00
CA GLN A 37 0.96 -8.50 15.12
C GLN A 37 1.88 -8.84 13.94
N THR A 38 2.82 -9.73 14.20
CA THR A 38 3.59 -10.43 13.18
C THR A 38 3.45 -11.94 13.38
N ILE A 39 4.15 -12.75 12.58
CA ILE A 39 4.19 -14.20 12.80
C ILE A 39 4.91 -14.57 14.11
N TYR A 40 5.80 -13.71 14.59
CA TYR A 40 6.55 -13.89 15.83
C TYR A 40 5.91 -13.08 16.95
N ASP A 41 5.57 -13.73 18.06
CA ASP A 41 4.87 -13.13 19.19
C ASP A 41 5.58 -11.92 19.83
N PRO A 42 6.91 -11.93 20.02
CA PRO A 42 7.62 -10.79 20.63
C PRO A 42 7.90 -9.66 19.63
N ILE A 43 7.71 -9.88 18.32
CA ILE A 43 7.93 -8.85 17.31
C ILE A 43 6.60 -8.19 16.95
N ARG A 44 6.51 -6.88 17.20
CA ARG A 44 5.35 -6.05 16.86
C ARG A 44 5.66 -5.12 15.69
N ARG A 45 4.64 -4.88 14.87
CA ARG A 45 4.67 -3.94 13.74
C ARG A 45 3.98 -2.64 14.12
N LEU A 46 4.53 -1.50 13.69
CA LEU A 46 3.80 -0.23 13.77
C LEU A 46 2.56 -0.28 12.87
N LYS A 47 1.39 0.00 13.44
CA LYS A 47 0.13 0.00 12.69
C LYS A 47 0.17 1.04 11.56
N PRO A 48 -0.42 0.77 10.38
CA PRO A 48 -0.54 1.77 9.32
C PRO A 48 -1.19 3.06 9.82
N ALA A 49 -0.81 4.21 9.25
CA ALA A 49 -1.33 5.53 9.64
C ALA A 49 -1.11 5.92 11.12
N HIS A 50 -0.08 5.35 11.76
CA HIS A 50 0.39 5.74 13.09
C HIS A 50 1.85 6.17 13.03
N PHE A 51 2.25 7.06 13.93
CA PHE A 51 3.65 7.32 14.23
C PHE A 51 3.97 6.83 15.64
N LEU A 52 5.21 6.38 15.84
CA LEU A 52 5.73 5.95 17.14
C LEU A 52 6.80 6.94 17.59
N GLN A 53 6.62 7.49 18.79
CA GLN A 53 7.64 8.27 19.47
C GLN A 53 8.15 7.44 20.66
N LYS A 54 9.43 7.06 20.61
CA LYS A 54 10.10 6.29 21.68
C LYS A 54 11.21 7.13 22.28
N THR A 55 11.20 7.26 23.61
CA THR A 55 12.29 7.81 24.42
C THR A 55 12.74 6.74 25.44
N PRO A 56 13.82 6.96 26.20
CA PRO A 56 14.22 6.04 27.27
C PRO A 56 13.14 5.80 28.33
N THR A 57 12.23 6.76 28.55
CA THR A 57 11.21 6.72 29.61
C THR A 57 9.78 6.63 29.09
N THR A 58 9.54 6.92 27.81
CA THR A 58 8.19 6.99 27.23
C THR A 58 8.09 6.28 25.89
N GLU A 59 6.93 5.72 25.63
CA GLU A 59 6.53 5.19 24.33
C GLU A 59 5.12 5.68 24.03
N VAL A 60 4.96 6.42 22.93
CA VAL A 60 3.66 6.97 22.51
C VAL A 60 3.42 6.59 21.05
N CYS A 61 2.31 5.91 20.80
CA CYS A 61 1.87 5.55 19.45
C CYS A 61 0.59 6.32 19.11
N THR A 62 0.66 7.18 18.12
CA THR A 62 -0.43 8.11 17.78
C THR A 62 -0.88 7.87 16.35
N LYS A 63 -2.20 7.66 16.19
CA LYS A 63 -2.83 7.60 14.87
C LYS A 63 -2.89 9.00 14.30
N TYR A 64 -2.31 9.23 13.12
CA TYR A 64 -2.33 10.54 12.46
C TYR A 64 -3.35 10.60 11.31
N TRP A 65 -3.89 9.47 10.86
CA TRP A 65 -4.88 9.43 9.79
C TRP A 65 -5.84 8.24 9.94
N SER A 66 -7.09 8.45 9.53
CA SER A 66 -8.11 7.41 9.39
C SER A 66 -8.96 7.70 8.17
N LEU A 67 -9.45 6.64 7.51
CA LEU A 67 -10.42 6.79 6.43
C LEU A 67 -11.67 7.49 6.99
N PRO A 68 -12.12 8.61 6.42
CA PRO A 68 -13.36 9.25 6.84
C PRO A 68 -14.54 8.29 6.59
N THR A 69 -15.36 8.03 7.62
CA THR A 69 -16.55 7.17 7.50
C THR A 69 -17.79 7.96 7.12
N ASP A 70 -17.80 9.26 7.43
CA ASP A 70 -18.96 10.12 7.30
C ASP A 70 -18.86 10.98 6.03
N VAL A 71 -18.59 10.30 4.89
CA VAL A 71 -18.52 10.96 3.58
C VAL A 71 -19.89 10.88 2.91
N PRO A 72 -20.51 12.00 2.52
CA PRO A 72 -21.77 11.96 1.81
C PRO A 72 -21.61 11.26 0.46
N THR A 73 -22.62 10.50 0.05
CA THR A 73 -22.64 9.88 -1.28
C THR A 73 -22.60 10.97 -2.35
N LEU A 74 -21.68 10.82 -3.30
CA LEU A 74 -21.51 11.74 -4.41
C LEU A 74 -22.57 11.45 -5.48
N TYR A 75 -23.37 12.46 -5.85
CA TYR A 75 -24.37 12.36 -6.90
C TYR A 75 -24.10 13.34 -8.04
N TYR A 76 -23.95 12.81 -9.25
CA TYR A 76 -23.93 13.60 -10.48
C TYR A 76 -25.22 13.43 -11.29
N LYS A 77 -25.44 14.39 -12.21
CA LYS A 77 -26.61 14.43 -13.08
C LYS A 77 -26.62 13.33 -14.16
N ASN A 78 -25.44 12.88 -14.60
CA ASN A 78 -25.28 11.86 -15.63
C ASN A 78 -24.06 10.97 -15.32
N GLU A 79 -23.98 9.84 -16.02
CA GLU A 79 -22.92 8.85 -15.85
C GLU A 79 -21.55 9.40 -16.27
N GLU A 80 -21.51 10.17 -17.36
CA GLU A 80 -20.30 10.76 -17.91
C GLU A 80 -19.55 11.61 -16.88
N SER A 81 -20.28 12.37 -16.05
CA SER A 81 -19.69 13.19 -14.99
C SER A 81 -18.94 12.35 -13.93
N TYR A 82 -19.40 11.14 -13.62
CA TYR A 82 -18.66 10.25 -12.72
C TYR A 82 -17.36 9.79 -13.35
N ILE A 83 -17.41 9.42 -14.62
CA ILE A 83 -16.26 8.92 -15.37
C ILE A 83 -15.20 10.02 -15.49
N GLU A 84 -15.61 11.24 -15.85
CA GLU A 84 -14.72 12.40 -15.95
C GLU A 84 -14.07 12.73 -14.61
N HIS A 85 -14.85 12.77 -13.52
CA HIS A 85 -14.31 13.06 -12.20
C HIS A 85 -13.34 11.97 -11.72
N TYR A 86 -13.69 10.70 -11.91
CA TYR A 86 -12.82 9.58 -11.58
C TYR A 86 -11.50 9.65 -12.35
N ARG A 87 -11.54 9.89 -13.67
CA ARG A 87 -10.35 10.08 -14.50
C ARG A 87 -9.49 11.24 -14.02
N ALA A 88 -10.09 12.38 -13.68
CA ALA A 88 -9.37 13.54 -13.18
C ALA A 88 -8.63 13.25 -11.85
N ILE A 89 -9.27 12.52 -10.93
CA ILE A 89 -8.63 12.09 -9.68
C ILE A 89 -7.48 11.11 -9.98
N LEU A 90 -7.74 10.11 -10.81
CA LEU A 90 -6.77 9.08 -11.14
C LEU A 90 -5.54 9.67 -11.83
N ASP A 91 -5.72 10.54 -12.82
CA ASP A 91 -4.65 11.27 -13.50
C ASP A 91 -3.79 12.07 -12.51
N LYS A 92 -4.43 12.78 -11.58
CA LYS A 92 -3.72 13.52 -10.52
C LYS A 92 -2.89 12.61 -9.63
N CYS A 93 -3.46 11.47 -9.21
CA CYS A 93 -2.76 10.46 -8.42
C CYS A 93 -1.57 9.88 -9.20
N MET A 94 -1.77 9.54 -10.48
CA MET A 94 -0.74 8.95 -11.32
C MET A 94 0.43 9.91 -11.54
N LYS A 95 0.16 11.18 -11.87
CA LYS A 95 1.21 12.21 -11.92
C LYS A 95 1.96 12.34 -10.60
N GLY A 96 1.27 12.21 -9.47
CA GLY A 96 1.85 12.29 -8.13
C GLY A 96 2.80 11.13 -7.78
N VAL A 97 2.67 9.96 -8.41
CA VAL A 97 3.57 8.80 -8.18
C VAL A 97 4.73 8.75 -9.17
N MET A 98 4.62 9.41 -10.33
CA MET A 98 5.66 9.45 -11.36
C MET A 98 6.78 10.45 -11.01
N ARG A 99 7.59 10.14 -9.98
CA ARG A 99 8.58 11.06 -9.38
C ARG A 99 10.02 10.89 -9.87
N GLY A 100 10.29 9.91 -10.74
CA GLY A 100 11.65 9.56 -11.19
C GLY A 100 11.83 9.68 -12.71
N PRO A 101 13.08 9.76 -13.19
CA PRO A 101 13.40 9.82 -14.62
C PRO A 101 13.18 8.47 -15.32
N GLU A 102 13.19 7.37 -14.57
CA GLU A 102 12.94 6.02 -15.06
C GLU A 102 11.85 5.39 -14.20
N ILE A 103 10.82 4.85 -14.85
CA ILE A 103 9.64 4.29 -14.19
C ILE A 103 9.37 2.92 -14.81
N VAL A 104 9.29 1.91 -13.94
CA VAL A 104 8.96 0.54 -14.32
C VAL A 104 7.51 0.23 -13.94
N ILE A 105 6.77 -0.35 -14.88
CA ILE A 105 5.38 -0.77 -14.69
C ILE A 105 5.30 -2.29 -14.78
N ALA A 106 4.80 -2.92 -13.72
CA ALA A 106 4.45 -4.33 -13.73
C ALA A 106 3.07 -4.53 -14.37
N LEU A 107 3.01 -5.32 -15.43
CA LEU A 107 1.79 -5.66 -16.16
C LEU A 107 1.38 -7.09 -15.85
N SER A 108 0.18 -7.27 -15.30
CA SER A 108 -0.42 -8.60 -15.10
C SER A 108 -1.31 -9.02 -16.28
N GLY A 109 -1.58 -8.10 -17.22
CA GLY A 109 -2.61 -8.26 -18.25
C GLY A 109 -4.03 -7.97 -17.75
N GLY A 110 -4.19 -7.65 -16.46
CA GLY A 110 -5.47 -7.25 -15.88
C GLY A 110 -5.87 -5.81 -16.25
N MET A 111 -7.16 -5.50 -16.08
CA MET A 111 -7.73 -4.18 -16.37
C MET A 111 -7.03 -3.07 -15.57
N ASP A 112 -6.77 -3.29 -14.28
CA ASP A 112 -6.15 -2.29 -13.41
C ASP A 112 -4.72 -1.94 -13.85
N SER A 113 -3.88 -2.96 -14.08
CA SER A 113 -2.51 -2.73 -14.54
C SER A 113 -2.46 -2.04 -15.91
N SER A 114 -3.42 -2.38 -16.79
CA SER A 114 -3.52 -1.79 -18.13
C SER A 114 -3.99 -0.33 -18.07
N ALA A 115 -4.96 -0.01 -17.20
CA ALA A 115 -5.44 1.35 -16.98
C ALA A 115 -4.33 2.25 -16.41
N VAL A 116 -3.60 1.77 -15.40
CA VAL A 116 -2.43 2.45 -14.83
C VAL A 116 -1.38 2.71 -15.91
N ALA A 117 -1.05 1.69 -16.71
CA ALA A 117 -0.06 1.81 -17.77
C ALA A 117 -0.48 2.81 -18.85
N ALA A 118 -1.74 2.76 -19.30
CA ALA A 118 -2.26 3.67 -20.31
C ALA A 118 -2.16 5.14 -19.88
N ILE A 119 -2.52 5.44 -18.62
CA ILE A 119 -2.46 6.80 -18.07
C ILE A 119 -1.01 7.28 -17.95
N MET A 120 -0.10 6.46 -17.43
CA MET A 120 1.32 6.79 -17.32
C MET A 120 1.97 7.05 -18.69
N VAL A 121 1.67 6.20 -19.68
CA VAL A 121 2.13 6.37 -21.07
C VAL A 121 1.61 7.67 -21.65
N ASN A 122 0.35 8.02 -21.40
CA ASN A 122 -0.21 9.28 -21.88
C ASN A 122 0.52 10.50 -21.27
N HIS A 123 0.81 10.48 -19.96
CA HIS A 123 1.56 11.54 -19.31
C HIS A 123 2.96 11.75 -19.89
N VAL A 124 3.65 10.67 -20.27
CA VAL A 124 4.97 10.76 -20.93
C VAL A 124 4.83 11.23 -22.38
N LYS A 125 3.90 10.65 -23.15
CA LYS A 125 3.69 10.99 -24.56
C LYS A 125 3.32 12.46 -24.78
N VAL A 126 2.48 13.02 -23.91
CA VAL A 126 2.06 14.43 -23.96
C VAL A 126 3.12 15.38 -23.37
N GLY A 127 4.17 14.84 -22.74
CA GLY A 127 5.25 15.64 -22.13
C GLY A 127 4.91 16.24 -20.77
N HIS A 128 3.84 15.78 -20.11
CA HIS A 128 3.50 16.21 -18.75
C HIS A 128 4.49 15.69 -17.69
N VAL A 129 5.16 14.58 -17.99
CA VAL A 129 6.18 13.97 -17.13
C VAL A 129 7.38 13.58 -17.99
N PRO A 130 8.59 14.13 -17.73
CA PRO A 130 9.79 13.79 -18.46
C PRO A 130 10.43 12.51 -17.89
N ALA A 131 9.80 11.36 -18.15
CA ALA A 131 10.28 10.06 -17.68
C ALA A 131 10.33 9.03 -18.81
N GLN A 132 11.26 8.09 -18.70
CA GLN A 132 11.32 6.89 -19.52
C GLN A 132 10.49 5.79 -18.87
N LEU A 133 9.66 5.12 -19.67
CA LEU A 133 8.82 4.02 -19.20
C LEU A 133 9.36 2.69 -19.67
N GLN A 134 9.50 1.75 -18.74
CA GLN A 134 9.73 0.34 -19.03
C GLN A 134 8.55 -0.48 -18.53
N MET A 135 8.08 -1.40 -19.35
CA MET A 135 6.98 -2.29 -19.01
C MET A 135 7.53 -3.70 -18.88
N MET A 136 7.16 -4.39 -17.80
CA MET A 136 7.55 -5.76 -17.57
C MET A 136 6.34 -6.61 -17.18
N THR A 137 6.26 -7.81 -17.75
CA THR A 137 5.34 -8.84 -17.27
C THR A 137 6.13 -9.74 -16.33
N VAL A 138 5.63 -9.94 -15.11
CA VAL A 138 6.22 -10.90 -14.17
C VAL A 138 5.42 -12.19 -14.34
N ILE A 139 6.02 -13.15 -15.04
CA ILE A 139 5.48 -14.51 -15.25
C ILE A 139 6.07 -15.42 -14.18
#